data_AF-A0A9X9ACB4-F1
#
_entry.id   AF-A0A9X9ACB4-F1
#
_cell.length_a   1.000
_cell.length_b   1.000
_cell.length_c   1.000
_cell.angle_alpha   90.00
_cell.angle_beta   90.00
_cell.angle_gamma   90.00
#
_symmetry.space_group_name_H-M   'P 1'
#
loop_
_entity.id
_entity.type
_entity.pdbx_description
1 polymer ?
#
loop_
_entity_poly.entity_id
_entity_poly.type
_entity_poly.pdbx_seq_one_letter_code
_entity_poly.pdbx_strand_id
1 'polypeptide(L)'
;MSVFKRLRDLTMSNVYSLIEKAEDPVKMTDQYLRDMQADVQEAEKSVAAQIALEKKFKILFEEQEALVKKREEQAHMAVQANNLDLARRALEEKQNAEQKMNEYKASYEQNKAAADNLRLK
;
A
#
# COMPACT_ATOMS: atom_id res chain seq x y z
N MET A 1 51.89 39.03 -24.01
CA MET A 1 50.51 39.14 -23.47
C MET A 1 49.55 39.42 -24.62
N SER A 2 48.27 39.03 -24.57
CA SER A 2 47.15 39.95 -24.87
C SER A 2 45.92 39.49 -25.69
N VAL A 3 45.76 38.25 -26.20
CA VAL A 3 44.45 37.92 -26.84
C VAL A 3 43.92 36.53 -26.47
N PHE A 4 44.70 35.47 -26.65
CA PHE A 4 44.26 34.11 -26.33
C PHE A 4 44.02 33.87 -24.83
N LYS A 5 44.83 34.48 -23.97
CA LYS A 5 44.61 34.41 -22.51
C LYS A 5 43.35 35.18 -22.08
N ARG A 6 43.09 36.35 -22.70
CA ARG A 6 41.88 37.15 -22.41
C ARG A 6 40.60 36.47 -22.89
N LEU A 7 40.64 35.76 -24.02
CA LEU A 7 39.48 35.02 -24.53
C LEU A 7 39.14 33.82 -23.62
N ARG A 8 40.15 33.11 -23.10
CA ARG A 8 39.96 32.04 -22.11
C ARG A 8 39.49 32.58 -20.76
N ASP A 9 39.99 33.74 -20.32
CA ASP A 9 39.58 34.36 -19.06
C ASP A 9 38.14 34.92 -19.15
N LEU A 10 37.72 35.46 -20.31
CA LEU A 10 36.34 35.94 -20.56
C LEU A 10 35.32 34.80 -20.67
N THR A 11 35.71 33.63 -21.18
CA THR A 11 34.82 32.46 -21.21
C THR A 11 34.73 31.80 -19.83
N MET A 12 35.83 31.75 -19.07
CA MET A 12 35.84 31.19 -17.72
C MET A 12 35.13 32.07 -16.68
N SER A 13 35.16 33.41 -16.80
CA SER A 13 34.47 34.30 -15.84
C SER A 13 32.94 34.21 -15.92
N ASN A 14 32.41 33.93 -17.12
CA ASN A 14 30.97 33.71 -17.30
C ASN A 14 30.51 32.32 -16.81
N VAL A 15 31.39 31.32 -16.84
CA VAL A 15 31.07 29.97 -16.33
C VAL A 15 31.11 29.95 -14.79
N TYR A 16 32.02 30.69 -14.15
CA TYR A 16 32.07 30.78 -12.68
C TYR A 16 30.89 31.59 -12.10
N SER A 17 30.49 32.68 -12.76
CA SER A 17 29.36 33.51 -12.31
C SER A 17 27.98 32.86 -12.55
N LEU A 18 27.88 31.87 -13.44
CA LEU A 18 26.66 31.06 -13.60
C LEU A 18 26.54 29.96 -12.52
N ILE A 19 27.66 29.50 -11.96
CA ILE A 19 27.67 28.54 -10.85
C ILE A 19 27.33 29.24 -9.53
N GLU A 20 27.86 30.44 -9.26
CA GLU A 20 27.47 31.24 -8.08
C GLU A 20 26.01 31.70 -8.09
N LYS A 21 25.36 31.78 -9.26
CA LYS A 21 23.96 32.25 -9.39
C LYS A 21 22.93 31.14 -9.23
N ALA A 22 23.36 29.88 -9.20
CA ALA A 22 22.52 28.72 -8.88
C ALA A 22 22.61 28.32 -7.39
N GLU A 23 23.59 28.86 -6.68
CA GLU A 23 23.90 28.57 -5.28
C GLU A 23 23.19 29.56 -4.34
N ASP A 24 21.91 29.83 -4.61
CA ASP A 24 21.08 30.65 -3.72
C ASP A 24 20.47 29.66 -2.69
N PRO A 25 21.05 29.50 -1.48
CA PRO A 25 20.66 28.45 -0.53
C PRO A 25 19.17 28.51 -0.17
N VAL A 26 18.56 29.69 -0.30
CA VAL A 26 17.13 29.94 -0.09
C VAL A 26 16.25 29.18 -1.09
N LYS A 27 16.65 29.11 -2.37
CA LYS A 27 15.88 28.39 -3.41
C LYS A 27 16.03 26.88 -3.30
N MET A 28 17.20 26.41 -2.83
CA MET A 28 17.42 25.00 -2.53
C MET A 28 16.62 24.54 -1.31
N THR A 29 16.50 25.38 -0.27
CA THR A 29 15.63 25.07 0.88
C THR A 29 14.16 25.11 0.52
N ASP A 30 13.72 26.03 -0.35
CA ASP A 30 12.33 26.08 -0.82
C ASP A 30 11.97 24.87 -1.69
N GLN A 31 12.91 24.41 -2.52
CA GLN A 31 12.73 23.20 -3.32
C GLN A 31 12.70 21.97 -2.42
N TYR A 32 13.61 21.87 -1.44
CA TYR A 32 13.62 20.79 -0.46
C TYR A 32 12.33 20.75 0.38
N LEU A 33 11.81 21.92 0.78
CA LEU A 33 10.53 22.02 1.49
C LEU A 33 9.37 21.55 0.61
N ARG A 34 9.36 21.93 -0.68
CA ARG A 34 8.35 21.45 -1.64
C ARG A 34 8.44 19.94 -1.88
N ASP A 35 9.65 19.40 -2.00
CA ASP A 35 9.88 17.98 -2.19
C ASP A 35 9.46 17.20 -0.93
N MET A 36 9.78 17.71 0.27
CA MET A 36 9.29 17.14 1.53
C MET A 36 7.77 17.23 1.67
N GLN A 37 7.14 18.33 1.26
CA GLN A 37 5.68 18.45 1.24
C GLN A 37 5.04 17.46 0.25
N ALA A 38 5.68 17.24 -0.91
CA ALA A 38 5.27 16.24 -1.87
C ALA A 38 5.42 14.82 -1.30
N ASP A 39 6.53 14.54 -0.62
CA ASP A 39 6.79 13.26 0.06
C ASP A 39 5.77 13.00 1.18
N VAL A 40 5.39 14.02 1.95
CA VAL A 40 4.33 13.91 2.97
C VAL A 40 2.98 13.61 2.34
N GLN A 41 2.61 14.30 1.25
CA GLN A 41 1.36 14.01 0.54
C GLN A 41 1.34 12.61 -0.09
N GLU A 42 2.47 12.15 -0.62
CA GLU A 42 2.60 10.80 -1.17
C GLU A 42 2.52 9.74 -0.07
N ALA A 43 3.15 9.99 1.08
CA ALA A 43 3.05 9.14 2.25
C ALA A 43 1.60 9.05 2.76
N GLU A 44 0.87 10.16 2.86
CA GLU A 44 -0.54 10.19 3.24
C GLU A 44 -1.43 9.38 2.28
N LYS A 45 -1.20 9.50 0.96
CA LYS A 45 -1.91 8.68 -0.05
C LYS A 45 -1.59 7.20 0.11
N SER A 46 -0.33 6.86 0.39
CA SER A 46 0.11 5.48 0.60
C SER A 46 -0.52 4.88 1.86
N VAL A 47 -0.59 5.64 2.96
CA VAL A 47 -1.29 5.25 4.19
C VAL A 47 -2.78 5.04 3.91
N ALA A 48 -3.42 5.97 3.21
CA ALA A 48 -4.84 5.86 2.85
C ALA A 48 -5.12 4.62 1.98
N ALA A 49 -4.24 4.33 1.01
CA ALA A 49 -4.33 3.13 0.17
C ALA A 49 -4.19 1.84 1.00
N GLN A 50 -3.27 1.81 1.97
CA GLN A 50 -3.11 0.66 2.86
C GLN A 50 -4.29 0.45 3.79
N ILE A 51 -4.87 1.53 4.33
CA ILE A 51 -6.10 1.45 5.14
C ILE A 51 -7.28 0.95 4.29
N ALA A 52 -7.36 1.35 3.02
CA ALA A 52 -8.38 0.84 2.11
C ALA A 52 -8.20 -0.66 1.83
N LEU A 53 -6.96 -1.13 1.65
CA LEU A 53 -6.65 -2.55 1.49
C LEU A 53 -6.99 -3.36 2.75
N GLU A 54 -6.59 -2.89 3.93
CA GLU A 54 -6.97 -3.45 5.23
C GLU A 54 -8.50 -3.66 5.29
N LYS A 55 -9.27 -2.59 5.04
CA LYS A 55 -10.73 -2.65 5.09
C LYS A 55 -11.33 -3.60 4.06
N LYS A 56 -10.77 -3.65 2.85
CA LYS A 56 -11.20 -4.56 1.79
C LYS A 56 -11.01 -6.03 2.20
N PHE A 57 -9.83 -6.39 2.70
CA PHE A 57 -9.57 -7.75 3.16
C PHE A 57 -10.42 -8.14 4.37
N LYS A 58 -10.71 -7.18 5.27
CA LYS A 58 -11.66 -7.40 6.37
C LYS A 58 -13.05 -7.80 5.87
N ILE A 59 -13.59 -7.07 4.89
CA ILE A 59 -14.91 -7.37 4.29
C ILE A 59 -14.89 -8.77 3.64
N LEU A 60 -13.85 -9.08 2.85
CA LEU A 60 -13.72 -10.39 2.21
C LEU A 60 -13.64 -11.53 3.23
N PHE A 61 -12.92 -11.32 4.35
CA PHE A 61 -12.87 -12.28 5.45
C PHE A 61 -14.24 -12.49 6.09
N GLU A 62 -14.96 -11.42 6.43
CA GLU A 62 -16.30 -11.50 7.04
C GLU A 62 -17.32 -12.18 6.10
N GLU A 63 -17.24 -11.92 4.79
CA GLU A 63 -18.06 -12.60 3.77
C GLU A 63 -17.80 -14.11 3.72
N GLN A 64 -16.53 -14.54 3.76
CA GLN A 64 -16.20 -15.96 3.80
C GLN A 64 -16.62 -16.61 5.13
N GLU A 65 -16.46 -15.92 6.26
CA GLU A 65 -16.92 -16.41 7.56
C GLU A 65 -18.44 -16.64 7.56
N ALA A 66 -19.22 -15.72 6.99
CA ALA A 66 -20.66 -15.88 6.83
C ALA A 66 -21.01 -17.07 5.92
N LEU A 67 -20.24 -17.29 4.85
CA LEU A 67 -20.43 -18.42 3.95
C LEU A 67 -20.15 -19.76 4.65
N VAL A 68 -19.09 -19.84 5.46
CA VAL A 68 -18.76 -21.01 6.27
C VAL A 68 -19.92 -21.37 7.20
N LYS A 69 -20.45 -20.40 7.95
CA LYS A 69 -21.62 -20.59 8.85
C LYS A 69 -22.84 -21.09 8.08
N LYS A 70 -23.13 -20.49 6.92
CA LYS A 70 -24.26 -20.91 6.08
C LYS A 70 -24.11 -22.34 5.56
N ARG A 71 -22.90 -22.77 5.17
CA ARG A 71 -22.65 -24.15 4.73
C ARG A 71 -22.71 -25.15 5.88
N GLU A 72 -22.28 -24.75 7.06
CA GLU A 72 -22.43 -25.53 8.29
C GLU A 72 -23.91 -25.76 8.65
N GLU A 73 -24.73 -24.72 8.62
CA GLU A 73 -26.18 -24.83 8.84
C GLU A 73 -26.84 -25.75 7.80
N GLN A 74 -26.45 -25.62 6.52
CA GLN A 74 -26.95 -26.49 5.45
C GLN A 74 -26.53 -27.95 5.64
N ALA A 75 -25.30 -28.20 6.09
CA ALA A 75 -24.85 -29.55 6.43
C ALA A 75 -25.68 -30.12 7.58
N HIS A 76 -25.93 -29.34 8.64
CA HIS A 76 -26.77 -29.76 9.76
C HIS A 76 -28.21 -30.08 9.33
N MET A 77 -28.84 -29.23 8.52
CA MET A 77 -30.18 -29.50 7.98
C MET A 77 -30.20 -30.75 7.10
N ALA A 78 -29.18 -30.95 6.26
CA ALA A 78 -29.08 -32.14 5.41
C ALA A 78 -28.93 -33.43 6.23
N VAL A 79 -28.16 -33.41 7.34
CA VAL A 79 -28.07 -34.54 8.27
C VAL A 79 -29.42 -34.81 8.94
N GLN A 80 -30.13 -33.77 9.40
CA GLN A 80 -31.47 -33.92 9.98
C GLN A 80 -32.48 -34.50 8.99
N ALA A 81 -32.33 -34.18 7.71
CA ALA A 81 -33.14 -34.72 6.62
C ALA A 81 -32.68 -36.12 6.14
N ASN A 82 -31.73 -36.78 6.83
CA ASN A 82 -31.12 -38.05 6.44
C ASN A 82 -30.50 -38.05 5.03
N ASN A 83 -30.13 -36.88 4.50
CA ASN A 83 -29.48 -36.73 3.21
C ASN A 83 -27.96 -36.56 3.39
N LEU A 84 -27.29 -37.68 3.59
CA LEU A 84 -25.84 -37.73 3.88
C LEU A 84 -24.99 -37.23 2.71
N ASP A 85 -25.42 -37.43 1.47
CA ASP A 85 -24.68 -36.96 0.29
C ASP A 85 -24.68 -35.43 0.19
N LEU A 86 -25.82 -34.80 0.48
CA LEU A 86 -25.92 -33.34 0.52
C LEU A 86 -25.11 -32.76 1.69
N ALA A 87 -25.14 -33.42 2.86
CA ALA A 87 -24.34 -33.04 4.01
C ALA A 87 -22.83 -33.08 3.73
N ARG A 88 -22.36 -34.14 3.06
CA ARG A 88 -20.94 -34.25 2.65
C ARG A 88 -20.52 -33.13 1.71
N ARG A 89 -21.31 -32.84 0.68
CA ARG A 89 -21.00 -31.75 -0.26
C ARG A 89 -20.98 -30.39 0.44
N ALA A 90 -21.95 -30.14 1.34
CA ALA A 90 -21.98 -28.91 2.12
C ALA A 90 -20.75 -28.76 3.02
N LEU A 91 -20.26 -29.84 3.63
CA LEU A 91 -19.03 -29.84 4.43
C LEU A 91 -17.76 -29.64 3.58
N GLU A 92 -17.70 -30.21 2.38
CA GLU A 92 -16.57 -30.01 1.46
C GLU A 92 -16.52 -28.54 0.99
N GLU A 93 -17.67 -27.95 0.65
CA GLU A 93 -17.77 -26.53 0.33
C GLU A 93 -17.43 -25.64 1.54
N LYS A 94 -17.84 -26.03 2.75
CA LYS A 94 -17.44 -25.35 4.00
C LYS A 94 -15.92 -25.35 4.14
N GLN A 95 -15.26 -26.49 3.93
CA GLN A 95 -13.81 -26.61 4.06
C GLN A 95 -13.06 -25.72 3.05
N ASN A 96 -13.54 -25.65 1.81
CA ASN A 96 -12.98 -24.75 0.80
C ASN A 96 -13.17 -23.27 1.17
N ALA A 97 -14.31 -22.91 1.75
CA ALA A 97 -14.58 -21.56 2.23
C ALA A 97 -13.72 -21.21 3.45
N GLU A 98 -13.49 -22.14 4.37
CA GLU A 98 -12.58 -21.97 5.52
C GLU A 98 -11.13 -21.74 5.07
N GLN A 99 -10.65 -22.45 4.05
CA GLN A 99 -9.31 -22.22 3.49
C GLN A 99 -9.19 -20.78 2.96
N LYS A 100 -10.14 -20.33 2.15
CA LYS A 100 -10.16 -18.95 1.62
C LYS A 100 -10.29 -17.91 2.73
N MET A 101 -11.12 -18.18 3.74
CA MET A 101 -11.26 -17.33 4.92
C MET A 101 -9.91 -17.17 5.64
N ASN A 102 -9.16 -18.26 5.83
CA ASN A 102 -7.85 -18.23 6.47
C ASN A 102 -6.81 -17.44 5.64
N GLU A 103 -6.83 -17.59 4.31
CA GLU A 103 -5.97 -16.80 3.41
C GLU A 103 -6.28 -15.30 3.48
N TYR A 104 -7.57 -14.93 3.47
CA TYR A 104 -7.98 -13.53 3.60
C TYR A 104 -7.71 -12.98 4.99
N LYS A 105 -7.83 -13.79 6.04
CA LYS A 105 -7.45 -13.40 7.40
C LYS A 105 -5.96 -13.12 7.52
N ALA A 106 -5.11 -14.00 6.99
CA ALA A 106 -3.66 -13.79 6.98
C ALA A 106 -3.29 -12.52 6.19
N SER A 107 -3.93 -12.30 5.04
CA SER A 107 -3.75 -11.08 4.24
C SER A 107 -4.22 -9.84 5.00
N TYR A 108 -5.37 -9.89 5.67
CA TYR A 108 -5.87 -8.79 6.51
C TYR A 108 -4.90 -8.46 7.66
N GLU A 109 -4.40 -9.47 8.38
CA GLU A 109 -3.44 -9.27 9.48
C GLU A 109 -2.13 -8.63 9.01
N GLN A 110 -1.62 -9.06 7.85
CA GLN A 110 -0.43 -8.44 7.23
C GLN A 110 -0.68 -6.98 6.83
N ASN A 111 -1.79 -6.69 6.14
CA ASN A 111 -2.12 -5.33 5.70
C ASN A 111 -2.44 -4.43 6.89
N LYS A 112 -3.08 -4.95 7.94
CA LYS A 112 -3.31 -4.23 9.19
C LYS A 112 -2.00 -3.87 9.88
N ALA A 113 -1.06 -4.81 10.00
CA ALA A 113 0.25 -4.54 10.58
C ALA A 113 1.03 -3.49 9.75
N ALA A 114 0.91 -3.52 8.42
CA ALA A 114 1.50 -2.50 7.55
C ALA A 114 0.84 -1.13 7.74
N ALA A 115 -0.49 -1.07 7.81
CA ALA A 115 -1.24 0.16 8.04
C ALA A 115 -0.94 0.76 9.43
N ASP A 116 -0.85 -0.06 10.47
CA ASP A 116 -0.52 0.38 11.84
C ASP A 116 0.91 0.91 11.94
N ASN A 117 1.88 0.30 11.25
CA ASN A 117 3.24 0.84 11.16
C ASN A 117 3.30 2.19 10.42
N LEU A 118 2.46 2.39 9.41
CA LEU A 118 2.37 3.64 8.67
C LEU A 118 1.62 4.73 9.44
N ARG A 119 0.70 4.37 10.34
CA ARG A 119 -0.01 5.29 11.24
C ARG A 119 0.84 5.78 12.42
N LEU A 120 1.85 5.01 12.82
CA LEU A 120 2.72 5.31 13.97
C LEU A 120 3.96 6.14 13.61
N LYS A 121 4.27 6.31 12.32
CA LYS A 121 5.33 7.20 11.83
C LYS A 121 4.78 8.60 11.58
#